data_AF-A0A268TNU7-F1
#
_entry.id   AF-A0A268TNU7-F1
#
_cell.length_a   1.000
_cell.length_b   1.000
_cell.length_c   1.000
_cell.angle_alpha   90.00
_cell.angle_beta   90.00
_cell.angle_gamma   90.00
#
_symmetry.space_group_name_H-M   'P 1'
#
loop_
_entity.id
_entity.type
_entity.pdbx_description
1 polymer ?
#
loop_
_entity_poly.entity_id
_entity_poly.type
_entity_poly.pdbx_seq_one_letter_code
_entity_poly.pdbx_strand_id
1 'polypeptide(L)'
;MFFCSLGGGGTIFLLDIQAFFCILFYVILNLFYSLKLKHIPILDIFIIASGFVIRLFVGAFATGVFLSEWIIIMTFLLALFLALAKRRDDVILYESGEGKMREVLDGYNRQFLDIAMSVSASIVMIAYILWSISSEVKARLHSDYLYLSAVFVLAGIFRYMQITFVENKSGSPSKIVLKDGFLQIVIVSWLFVLAILMYL
;
A
#
# COMPACT_ATOMS: atom_id res chain seq x y z
N MET A 1 13.26 -17.46 0.49
CA MET A 1 12.00 -17.02 -0.17
C MET A 1 11.83 -17.55 -1.61
N PHE A 2 12.81 -18.27 -2.19
CA PHE A 2 12.74 -18.82 -3.56
C PHE A 2 12.44 -20.33 -3.65
N PHE A 3 12.41 -21.07 -2.54
CA PHE A 3 12.24 -22.54 -2.56
C PHE A 3 10.82 -23.05 -2.34
N CYS A 4 9.86 -22.18 -1.96
CA CYS A 4 8.46 -22.59 -1.76
C CYS A 4 7.57 -22.39 -3.01
N SER A 5 8.12 -21.88 -4.11
CA SER A 5 7.37 -21.60 -5.35
C SER A 5 7.26 -22.79 -6.30
N LEU A 6 8.10 -23.82 -6.16
CA LEU A 6 8.01 -25.02 -7.03
C LEU A 6 6.96 -26.05 -6.56
N GLY A 7 6.65 -26.11 -5.26
CA GLY A 7 5.65 -27.05 -4.73
C GLY A 7 4.20 -26.58 -4.90
N GLY A 8 3.96 -25.27 -4.92
CA GLY A 8 2.61 -24.69 -5.07
C GLY A 8 2.14 -24.53 -6.52
N GLY A 9 3.04 -24.63 -7.51
CA GLY A 9 2.67 -24.51 -8.93
C GLY A 9 1.79 -25.67 -9.43
N GLY A 10 1.96 -26.87 -8.85
CA GLY A 10 1.20 -28.06 -9.24
C GLY A 10 -0.23 -28.09 -8.72
N THR A 11 -0.52 -27.46 -7.58
CA THR A 11 -1.87 -27.43 -7.00
C THR A 11 -2.73 -26.27 -7.50
N ILE A 12 -2.11 -25.21 -8.02
CA ILE A 12 -2.82 -24.07 -8.66
C ILE A 12 -3.23 -24.38 -10.10
N PHE A 13 -2.57 -25.35 -10.76
CA PHE A 13 -2.88 -25.75 -12.14
C PHE A 13 -4.31 -26.29 -12.33
N LEU A 14 -4.99 -26.67 -11.24
CA LEU A 14 -6.31 -27.30 -11.25
C LEU A 14 -7.47 -26.37 -10.85
N LEU A 15 -7.23 -25.12 -10.43
CA LEU A 15 -8.28 -24.30 -9.80
C LEU A 15 -8.80 -23.13 -10.65
N ASP A 16 -7.98 -22.47 -11.48
CA ASP A 16 -8.51 -21.45 -12.41
C ASP A 16 -7.48 -21.01 -13.48
N ILE A 17 -7.86 -21.00 -14.76
CA ILE A 17 -7.00 -20.57 -15.88
C ILE A 17 -6.65 -19.08 -15.78
N GLN A 18 -7.53 -18.28 -15.16
CA GLN A 18 -7.37 -16.83 -15.02
C GLN A 18 -6.25 -16.49 -14.02
N ALA A 19 -6.18 -17.20 -12.88
CA ALA A 19 -5.11 -17.04 -11.90
C ALA A 19 -3.72 -17.37 -12.49
N PHE A 20 -3.64 -18.38 -13.35
CA PHE A 20 -2.40 -18.73 -14.06
C PHE A 20 -1.92 -17.60 -14.97
N PHE A 21 -2.80 -17.00 -15.77
CA PHE A 21 -2.45 -15.85 -16.61
C PHE A 21 -2.02 -14.62 -15.81
N CYS A 22 -2.66 -14.35 -14.67
CA CYS A 22 -2.24 -13.26 -13.77
C CYS A 22 -0.83 -13.48 -13.21
N ILE A 23 -0.51 -14.71 -12.77
CA ILE A 23 0.82 -15.07 -12.28
C ILE A 23 1.84 -15.04 -13.43
N LEU A 24 1.48 -15.52 -14.62
CA LEU A 24 2.35 -15.49 -15.79
C LEU A 24 2.66 -14.05 -16.22
N PHE A 25 1.67 -13.17 -16.24
CA PHE A 25 1.86 -11.74 -16.49
C PHE A 25 2.73 -11.08 -15.42
N TYR A 26 2.55 -11.43 -14.14
CA TYR A 26 3.43 -10.98 -13.06
C TYR A 26 4.89 -11.44 -13.22
N VAL A 27 5.09 -12.69 -13.65
CA VAL A 27 6.41 -13.25 -13.90
C VAL A 27 7.05 -12.59 -15.12
N ILE A 28 6.30 -12.35 -16.20
CA ILE A 28 6.76 -11.65 -17.40
C ILE A 28 7.13 -10.20 -17.06
N LEU A 29 6.30 -9.49 -16.28
CA LEU A 29 6.62 -8.16 -15.78
C LEU A 29 7.89 -8.17 -14.94
N ASN A 30 8.06 -9.15 -14.03
CA ASN A 30 9.31 -9.31 -13.26
C ASN A 30 10.53 -9.65 -14.14
N LEU A 31 10.35 -10.39 -15.24
CA LEU A 31 11.42 -10.79 -16.15
C LEU A 31 11.88 -9.62 -17.02
N PHE A 32 10.94 -8.87 -17.60
CA PHE A 32 11.22 -7.61 -18.30
C PHE A 32 11.87 -6.58 -17.37
N TYR A 33 11.43 -6.55 -16.12
CA TYR A 33 11.99 -5.71 -15.08
C TYR A 33 13.46 -6.06 -14.78
N SER A 34 13.79 -7.35 -14.64
CA SER A 34 15.14 -7.80 -14.28
C SER A 34 16.18 -7.61 -15.39
N LEU A 35 15.77 -7.42 -16.65
CA LEU A 35 16.68 -7.40 -17.81
C LEU A 35 17.04 -5.99 -18.31
N LYS A 36 16.21 -4.96 -18.09
CA LYS A 36 16.46 -3.61 -18.67
C LYS A 36 16.05 -2.40 -17.82
N LEU A 37 15.17 -2.56 -16.83
CA LEU A 37 14.49 -1.43 -16.17
C LEU A 37 15.00 -1.09 -14.76
N LYS A 38 16.07 -1.75 -14.32
CA LYS A 38 16.69 -1.55 -13.00
C LYS A 38 17.26 -0.14 -12.77
N HIS A 39 17.36 0.66 -13.82
CA HIS A 39 17.91 2.03 -13.78
C HIS A 39 16.85 3.14 -13.71
N ILE A 40 15.54 2.83 -13.69
CA ILE A 40 14.47 3.85 -13.51
C ILE A 40 13.81 3.64 -12.15
N PRO A 41 14.18 4.44 -11.12
CA PRO A 41 13.75 4.20 -9.74
C PRO A 41 12.23 4.22 -9.57
N ILE A 42 11.52 5.12 -10.25
CA ILE A 42 10.07 5.25 -10.13
C ILE A 42 9.36 3.96 -10.56
N LEU A 43 9.86 3.29 -11.59
CA LEU A 43 9.19 2.14 -12.19
C LEU A 43 9.24 0.89 -11.29
N ASP A 44 10.28 0.74 -10.47
CA ASP A 44 10.37 -0.32 -9.46
C ASP A 44 9.21 -0.25 -8.46
N ILE A 45 8.88 0.95 -7.98
CA ILE A 45 7.83 1.17 -6.98
C ILE A 45 6.45 0.79 -7.56
N PHE A 46 6.19 1.17 -8.81
CA PHE A 46 4.95 0.80 -9.52
C PHE A 46 4.83 -0.70 -9.77
N ILE A 47 5.94 -1.39 -10.04
CA ILE A 47 5.95 -2.85 -10.24
C ILE A 47 5.70 -3.57 -8.91
N ILE A 48 6.31 -3.12 -7.82
CA ILE A 48 6.04 -3.64 -6.48
C ILE A 48 4.56 -3.46 -6.14
N ALA A 49 4.01 -2.26 -6.33
CA ALA A 49 2.60 -1.97 -6.05
C ALA A 49 1.65 -2.81 -6.91
N SER A 50 1.91 -2.92 -8.22
CA SER A 50 1.16 -3.78 -9.13
C SER A 50 1.21 -5.26 -8.73
N GLY A 51 2.34 -5.73 -8.20
CA GLY A 51 2.48 -7.08 -7.68
C GLY A 51 1.54 -7.41 -6.52
N PHE A 52 1.28 -6.45 -5.63
CA PHE A 52 0.30 -6.62 -4.56
C PHE A 52 -1.13 -6.73 -5.11
N VAL A 53 -1.46 -5.95 -6.14
CA VAL A 53 -2.76 -6.02 -6.81
C VAL A 53 -2.95 -7.38 -7.51
N ILE A 54 -1.93 -7.88 -8.22
CA ILE A 54 -2.01 -9.18 -8.87
C ILE A 54 -2.22 -10.29 -7.82
N ARG A 55 -1.53 -10.23 -6.68
CA ARG A 55 -1.75 -11.18 -5.58
C ARG A 55 -3.18 -11.10 -5.03
N LEU A 56 -3.76 -9.91 -4.96
CA LEU A 56 -5.15 -9.72 -4.55
C LEU A 56 -6.11 -10.42 -5.53
N PHE A 57 -5.90 -10.27 -6.84
CA PHE A 57 -6.69 -10.97 -7.86
C PHE A 57 -6.57 -12.49 -7.77
N VAL A 58 -5.35 -13.01 -7.62
CA VAL A 58 -5.12 -14.46 -7.46
C VAL A 58 -5.87 -14.99 -6.23
N GLY A 59 -5.86 -14.26 -5.11
CA GLY A 59 -6.61 -14.63 -3.91
C GLY A 59 -8.13 -14.63 -4.12
N ALA A 60 -8.64 -13.67 -4.88
CA ALA A 60 -10.06 -13.59 -5.21
C ALA A 60 -10.51 -14.74 -6.12
N PHE A 61 -9.74 -15.07 -7.16
CA PHE A 61 -10.02 -16.23 -8.02
C PHE A 61 -9.98 -17.54 -7.24
N ALA A 62 -9.00 -17.72 -6.35
CA ALA A 62 -8.91 -18.92 -5.51
C ALA A 62 -10.05 -19.10 -4.51
N THR A 63 -10.71 -18.01 -4.11
CA THR A 63 -11.82 -18.03 -3.13
C THR A 63 -13.20 -17.84 -3.77
N GLY A 64 -13.26 -17.50 -5.06
CA GLY A 64 -14.50 -17.19 -5.76
C GLY A 64 -15.19 -15.90 -5.29
N VAL A 65 -14.49 -15.01 -4.59
CA VAL A 65 -15.05 -13.76 -4.05
C VAL A 65 -14.90 -12.63 -5.07
N PHE A 66 -15.98 -11.92 -5.35
CA PHE A 66 -15.94 -10.74 -6.22
C PHE A 66 -15.19 -9.58 -5.55
N LEU A 67 -14.18 -9.04 -6.24
CA LEU A 67 -13.45 -7.86 -5.83
C LEU A 67 -14.20 -6.59 -6.22
N SER A 68 -14.39 -5.68 -5.26
CA SER A 68 -14.84 -4.32 -5.55
C SER A 68 -13.71 -3.48 -6.17
N GLU A 69 -14.05 -2.55 -7.05
CA GLU A 69 -13.08 -1.62 -7.64
C GLU A 69 -12.32 -0.83 -6.55
N TRP A 70 -12.99 -0.51 -5.45
CA TRP A 70 -12.40 0.21 -4.32
C TRP A 70 -11.28 -0.57 -3.63
N ILE A 71 -11.42 -1.88 -3.43
CA ILE A 71 -10.37 -2.66 -2.75
C ILE A 71 -9.12 -2.78 -3.61
N ILE A 72 -9.27 -2.81 -4.94
CA ILE A 72 -8.16 -2.82 -5.89
C ILE A 72 -7.39 -1.50 -5.80
N ILE A 73 -8.09 -0.37 -5.87
CA ILE A 73 -7.48 0.97 -5.79
C ILE A 73 -6.80 1.18 -4.44
N MET A 74 -7.46 0.85 -3.32
CA MET A 74 -6.90 1.02 -1.98
C MET A 74 -5.66 0.16 -1.77
N THR A 75 -5.68 -1.09 -2.23
CA THR A 75 -4.53 -2.00 -2.13
C THR A 75 -3.35 -1.48 -2.94
N PHE A 76 -3.61 -0.98 -4.16
CA PHE A 76 -2.58 -0.38 -5.00
C PHE A 76 -1.93 0.84 -4.35
N LEU A 77 -2.74 1.80 -3.89
CA LEU A 77 -2.24 3.03 -3.26
C LEU A 77 -1.49 2.76 -1.97
N LEU A 78 -1.99 1.85 -1.14
CA LEU A 78 -1.30 1.47 0.11
C LEU A 78 0.02 0.76 -0.19
N ALA A 79 0.06 -0.15 -1.16
CA ALA A 79 1.28 -0.81 -1.57
C ALA A 79 2.33 0.18 -2.13
N LEU A 80 1.88 1.16 -2.92
CA LEU A 80 2.73 2.24 -3.43
C LEU A 80 3.32 3.07 -2.28
N PHE A 81 2.49 3.45 -1.31
CA PHE A 81 2.92 4.20 -0.13
C PHE A 81 3.96 3.42 0.70
N LEU A 82 3.72 2.13 0.94
CA LEU A 82 4.65 1.27 1.68
C LEU A 82 5.98 1.08 0.93
N ALA A 83 5.94 0.96 -0.40
CA ALA A 83 7.14 0.86 -1.23
C ALA A 83 7.98 2.15 -1.16
N LEU A 84 7.34 3.32 -1.24
CA LEU A 84 8.00 4.62 -1.07
C LEU A 84 8.62 4.78 0.32
N ALA A 85 7.86 4.47 1.38
CA ALA A 85 8.34 4.54 2.76
C ALA A 85 9.60 3.67 2.96
N LYS A 86 9.59 2.44 2.44
CA LYS A 86 10.75 1.54 2.51
C LYS A 86 11.97 2.09 1.77
N ARG A 87 11.79 2.71 0.60
CA ARG A 87 12.90 3.32 -0.15
C ARG A 87 13.48 4.53 0.57
N ARG A 88 12.65 5.29 1.27
CA ARG A 88 13.11 6.36 2.16
C ARG A 88 13.94 5.83 3.32
N ASP A 89 13.49 4.77 3.99
CA ASP A 89 14.25 4.12 5.07
C ASP A 89 15.64 3.68 4.57
N ASP A 90 15.70 3.06 3.38
CA ASP A 90 16.95 2.63 2.76
C ASP A 90 17.90 3.83 2.50
N VAL A 91 17.39 4.99 2.04
CA VAL A 91 18.18 6.22 1.81
C VAL A 91 18.69 6.82 3.12
N ILE A 92 17.88 6.87 4.16
CA ILE A 92 18.28 7.42 5.47
C ILE A 92 19.38 6.57 6.11
N LEU A 93 19.28 5.24 6.01
CA LEU A 93 20.31 4.31 6.50
C LEU A 93 21.63 4.45 5.72
N TYR A 94 21.54 4.81 4.44
CA TYR A 94 22.71 5.12 3.63
C TYR A 94 23.35 6.45 4.04
N GLU A 95 22.55 7.51 4.25
CA GLU A 95 23.03 8.80 4.75
C GLU A 95 23.70 8.68 6.13
N SER A 96 23.27 7.74 6.98
CA SER A 96 23.87 7.49 8.29
C SER A 96 25.15 6.65 8.27
N GLY A 97 25.62 6.20 7.11
CA GLY A 97 26.89 5.47 6.97
C GLY A 97 26.85 3.98 7.35
N GLU A 98 25.67 3.42 7.64
CA GLU A 98 25.50 2.02 8.10
C GLU A 98 25.01 1.06 7.00
N GLY A 99 24.81 1.54 5.76
CA GLY A 99 24.21 0.77 4.65
C GLY A 99 25.18 0.36 3.54
N LYS A 100 25.04 -0.88 3.02
CA LYS A 100 25.68 -1.32 1.76
C LYS A 100 25.01 -0.66 0.55
N MET A 101 25.81 -0.10 -0.35
CA MET A 101 25.39 0.49 -1.62
C MET A 101 24.54 -0.50 -2.45
N ARG A 102 23.30 -0.13 -2.75
CA ARG A 102 22.54 -0.69 -3.88
C ARG A 102 22.61 0.34 -5.00
N GLU A 103 23.11 -0.03 -6.18
CA GLU A 103 23.22 0.84 -7.38
C GLU A 103 21.90 1.55 -7.77
N VAL A 104 20.74 1.06 -7.29
CA VAL A 104 19.41 1.64 -7.55
C VAL A 104 19.14 2.89 -6.70
N LEU A 105 19.91 3.16 -5.64
CA LEU A 105 19.71 4.33 -4.79
C LEU A 105 20.22 5.65 -5.42
N ASP A 106 21.12 5.56 -6.40
CA ASP A 106 21.76 6.74 -7.03
C ASP A 106 20.77 7.68 -7.74
N GLY A 107 19.54 7.23 -7.99
CA GLY A 107 18.48 8.02 -8.59
C GLY A 107 17.45 8.62 -7.61
N TYR A 108 17.59 8.41 -6.30
CA TYR A 108 16.66 8.95 -5.30
C TYR A 108 17.32 10.03 -4.44
N ASN A 109 16.65 11.18 -4.34
CA ASN A 109 16.92 12.17 -3.30
C ASN A 109 15.86 12.03 -2.20
N ARG A 110 16.25 12.19 -0.93
CA ARG A 110 15.36 12.28 0.23
C ARG A 110 14.19 13.24 -0.01
N GLN A 111 14.47 14.43 -0.57
CA GLN A 111 13.43 15.41 -0.87
C GLN A 111 12.39 14.89 -1.89
N PHE A 112 12.84 14.15 -2.91
CA PHE A 112 11.94 13.54 -3.88
C PHE A 112 11.05 12.49 -3.23
N LEU A 113 11.62 11.64 -2.37
CA LEU A 113 10.86 10.62 -1.65
C LEU A 113 9.84 11.22 -0.67
N ASP A 114 10.21 12.28 0.05
CA ASP A 114 9.30 13.00 0.95
C ASP A 114 8.10 13.61 0.19
N ILE A 115 8.36 14.22 -0.98
CA ILE A 115 7.29 14.76 -1.84
C ILE A 115 6.43 13.63 -2.40
N ALA A 116 7.04 12.55 -2.91
CA ALA A 116 6.31 11.41 -3.48
C ALA A 116 5.43 10.72 -2.43
N MET A 117 5.92 10.56 -1.20
CA MET A 117 5.12 10.05 -0.07
C MET A 117 3.95 10.98 0.26
N SER A 118 4.16 12.30 0.25
CA SER A 118 3.11 13.29 0.51
C SER A 118 2.02 13.28 -0.56
N VAL A 119 2.41 13.18 -1.84
CA VAL A 119 1.47 13.03 -2.96
C VAL A 119 0.69 11.73 -2.84
N SER A 120 1.36 10.61 -2.55
CA SER A 120 0.71 9.32 -2.36
C SER A 120 -0.29 9.33 -1.20
N ALA A 121 0.08 9.91 -0.05
CA ALA A 121 -0.82 10.07 1.10
C ALA A 121 -2.05 10.92 0.76
N SER A 122 -1.86 11.99 -0.03
CA SER A 122 -2.96 12.84 -0.50
C SER A 122 -3.93 12.08 -1.40
N ILE A 123 -3.41 11.25 -2.32
CA ILE A 123 -4.24 10.41 -3.19
C ILE A 123 -5.00 9.36 -2.37
N VAL A 124 -4.37 8.75 -1.34
CA VAL A 124 -5.06 7.84 -0.41
C VAL A 124 -6.21 8.55 0.31
N MET A 125 -5.99 9.77 0.79
CA MET A 125 -7.03 10.56 1.45
C MET A 125 -8.19 10.87 0.50
N ILE A 126 -7.90 11.29 -0.73
CA ILE A 126 -8.94 11.56 -1.74
C ILE A 126 -9.71 10.27 -2.07
N ALA A 127 -9.01 9.16 -2.29
CA ALA A 127 -9.64 7.88 -2.54
C ALA A 127 -10.56 7.46 -1.38
N TYR A 128 -10.16 7.74 -0.13
CA TYR A 128 -10.99 7.45 1.05
C TYR A 128 -12.26 8.30 1.07
N ILE A 129 -12.14 9.60 0.80
CA ILE A 129 -13.31 10.50 0.70
C ILE A 129 -14.25 10.01 -0.40
N LEU A 130 -13.73 9.72 -1.60
CA LEU A 130 -14.52 9.22 -2.73
C LEU A 130 -15.24 7.91 -2.40
N TRP A 131 -14.55 6.99 -1.72
CA TRP A 131 -15.15 5.77 -1.21
C TRP A 131 -16.28 6.07 -0.22
N SER A 132 -16.07 6.99 0.73
CA SER A 132 -17.05 7.31 1.78
C SER A 132 -18.33 7.98 1.27
N ILE A 133 -18.27 8.67 0.13
CA ILE A 133 -19.44 9.32 -0.49
C ILE A 133 -20.08 8.49 -1.62
N SER A 134 -19.44 7.39 -2.02
CA SER A 134 -19.90 6.53 -3.10
C SER A 134 -21.29 5.96 -2.82
N SER A 135 -22.17 5.99 -3.82
CA SER A 135 -23.53 5.46 -3.73
C SER A 135 -23.56 3.96 -3.43
N GLU A 136 -22.59 3.18 -3.94
CA GLU A 136 -22.46 1.75 -3.66
C GLU A 136 -22.22 1.49 -2.17
N VAL A 137 -21.36 2.31 -1.55
CA VAL A 137 -20.97 2.17 -0.14
C VAL A 137 -22.10 2.63 0.77
N LYS A 138 -22.74 3.76 0.43
CA LYS A 138 -23.93 4.26 1.13
C LYS A 138 -25.08 3.25 1.11
N ALA A 139 -25.33 2.63 -0.05
CA ALA A 139 -26.38 1.60 -0.17
C ALA A 139 -26.06 0.34 0.65
N ARG A 140 -24.78 -0.05 0.75
CA ARG A 140 -24.35 -1.24 1.50
C ARG A 140 -24.31 -1.02 3.02
N LEU A 141 -23.95 0.18 3.46
CA LEU A 141 -23.78 0.52 4.88
C LEU A 141 -24.96 1.30 5.47
N HIS A 142 -25.98 1.60 4.66
CA HIS A 142 -27.19 2.35 5.05
C HIS A 142 -26.94 3.70 5.76
N SER A 143 -25.76 4.30 5.55
CA SER A 143 -25.34 5.51 6.26
C SER A 143 -24.80 6.56 5.29
N ASP A 144 -25.35 7.77 5.37
CA ASP A 144 -24.93 8.93 4.56
C ASP A 144 -23.77 9.72 5.16
N TYR A 145 -23.43 9.46 6.41
CA TYR A 145 -22.53 10.30 7.21
C TYR A 145 -21.10 9.76 7.30
N LEU A 146 -20.77 8.69 6.56
CA LEU A 146 -19.44 8.05 6.58
C LEU A 146 -18.28 9.02 6.31
N TYR A 147 -18.50 10.08 5.54
CA TYR A 147 -17.49 11.11 5.25
C TYR A 147 -16.97 11.82 6.51
N LEU A 148 -17.73 11.85 7.62
CA LEU A 148 -17.29 12.45 8.88
C LEU A 148 -16.07 11.73 9.48
N SER A 149 -15.96 10.42 9.23
CA SER A 149 -14.82 9.62 9.68
C SER A 149 -13.50 10.02 8.99
N ALA A 150 -13.55 10.72 7.85
CA ALA A 150 -12.38 11.18 7.11
C ALA A 150 -11.50 12.14 7.93
N VAL A 151 -12.08 12.92 8.84
CA VAL A 151 -11.32 13.81 9.74
C VAL A 151 -10.29 13.02 10.57
N PHE A 152 -10.66 11.84 11.07
CA PHE A 152 -9.74 10.99 11.84
C PHE A 152 -8.66 10.38 10.95
N VAL A 153 -9.01 9.97 9.72
CA VAL A 153 -8.02 9.46 8.76
C VAL A 153 -7.00 10.55 8.42
N LEU A 154 -7.44 11.78 8.18
CA LEU A 154 -6.57 12.93 7.91
C LEU A 154 -5.63 13.21 9.09
N ALA A 155 -6.17 13.22 10.32
CA ALA A 155 -5.36 13.40 11.53
C ALA A 155 -4.29 12.30 11.66
N GLY A 156 -4.63 11.06 11.32
CA GLY A 156 -3.70 9.92 11.32
C GLY A 156 -2.59 10.09 10.29
N ILE A 157 -2.93 10.49 9.06
CA ILE A 157 -1.95 10.76 7.99
C ILE A 157 -1.00 11.88 8.41
N PHE A 158 -1.52 13.00 8.93
CA PHE A 158 -0.67 14.11 9.40
C PHE A 158 0.26 13.71 10.53
N ARG A 159 -0.24 12.95 11.53
CA ARG A 159 0.63 12.44 12.60
C ARG A 159 1.72 11.53 12.03
N TYR A 160 1.37 10.63 11.13
CA TYR A 160 2.33 9.75 10.49
C TYR A 160 3.41 10.55 9.74
N MET A 161 3.01 11.56 8.96
CA MET A 161 3.95 12.43 8.25
C MET A 161 4.83 13.24 9.20
N GLN A 162 4.28 13.72 10.33
CA GLN A 162 5.05 14.41 11.38
C GLN A 162 6.15 13.49 11.93
N ILE A 163 5.82 12.26 12.31
CA ILE A 163 6.81 11.29 12.84
C ILE A 163 7.87 10.98 11.76
N THR A 164 7.44 10.82 10.52
CA THR A 164 8.31 10.43 9.41
C THR A 164 9.29 11.56 9.03
N PHE A 165 8.80 12.78 8.86
CA PHE A 165 9.59 13.92 8.35
C PHE A 165 10.28 14.71 9.45
N VAL A 166 9.64 14.90 10.62
CA VAL A 166 10.20 15.72 11.70
C VAL A 166 11.08 14.86 12.60
N GLU A 167 10.56 13.72 13.08
CA GLU A 167 11.33 12.89 14.02
C GLU A 167 12.38 12.01 13.31
N ASN A 168 12.38 11.97 11.97
CA ASN A 168 13.23 11.10 11.14
C ASN A 168 13.22 9.63 11.56
N LYS A 169 12.18 9.20 12.31
CA LYS A 169 11.96 7.82 12.73
C LYS A 169 11.25 7.10 11.60
N SER A 170 12.03 6.76 10.61
CA SER A 170 11.60 5.95 9.47
C SER A 170 11.86 4.49 9.81
N GLY A 171 10.80 3.77 10.14
CA GLY A 171 10.82 2.32 10.33
C GLY A 171 9.57 1.73 9.73
N SER A 172 9.49 0.40 9.64
CA SER A 172 8.34 -0.28 9.03
C SER A 172 7.02 0.35 9.50
N PRO A 173 6.13 0.83 8.60
CA PRO A 173 4.96 1.65 8.97
C PRO A 173 4.08 1.00 10.04
N SER A 174 4.00 -0.32 10.07
CA SER A 174 3.33 -1.10 11.13
C SER A 174 3.91 -0.89 12.52
N LYS A 175 5.24 -0.79 12.67
CA LYS A 175 5.89 -0.51 13.96
C LYS A 175 5.63 0.90 14.44
N ILE A 176 5.58 1.88 13.53
CA ILE A 176 5.25 3.27 13.90
C ILE A 176 3.85 3.32 14.50
N VAL A 177 2.89 2.65 13.85
CA VAL A 177 1.50 2.56 14.31
C VAL A 177 1.39 1.89 15.68
N LEU A 178 2.17 0.84 15.93
CA LEU A 178 2.15 0.12 17.21
C LEU A 178 2.88 0.86 18.34
N LYS A 179 3.72 1.86 18.05
CA LYS A 179 4.53 2.54 19.06
C LYS A 179 3.97 3.92 19.44
N ASP A 180 3.31 4.61 18.52
CA ASP A 180 2.77 5.96 18.78
C ASP A 180 1.35 5.89 19.38
N GLY A 181 1.24 6.28 20.65
CA GLY A 181 -0.04 6.26 21.37
C GLY A 181 -1.09 7.22 20.78
N PHE A 182 -0.67 8.36 20.21
CA PHE A 182 -1.60 9.27 19.55
C PHE A 182 -2.22 8.63 18.32
N LEU A 183 -1.41 7.97 17.47
CA LEU A 183 -1.92 7.27 16.30
C LEU A 183 -2.88 6.13 16.67
N GLN A 184 -2.61 5.41 17.76
CA GLN A 184 -3.53 4.39 18.28
C GLN A 184 -4.86 4.98 18.70
N ILE A 185 -4.86 6.09 19.45
CA ILE A 185 -6.09 6.80 19.85
C ILE A 185 -6.88 7.24 18.62
N VAL A 186 -6.22 7.77 17.60
CA VAL A 186 -6.87 8.18 16.34
C VAL A 186 -7.52 6.98 15.64
N ILE A 187 -6.82 5.84 15.53
CA ILE A 187 -7.36 4.63 14.90
C ILE A 187 -8.55 4.07 15.69
N VAL A 188 -8.46 4.02 17.02
CA VAL A 188 -9.56 3.56 17.87
C VAL A 188 -10.76 4.49 17.76
N SER A 189 -10.54 5.81 17.78
CA SER A 189 -11.60 6.81 17.62
C SER A 189 -12.26 6.70 16.25
N TRP A 190 -11.47 6.46 15.19
CA TRP A 190 -11.98 6.23 13.85
C TRP A 190 -12.85 4.97 13.76
N LEU A 191 -12.39 3.84 14.31
CA LEU A 191 -13.18 2.60 14.36
C LEU A 191 -14.48 2.78 15.16
N PHE A 192 -14.41 3.51 16.27
CA PHE A 192 -15.58 3.81 17.10
C PHE A 192 -16.61 4.66 16.35
N VAL A 193 -16.16 5.72 15.67
CA VAL A 193 -17.04 6.56 14.84
C VAL A 193 -17.62 5.76 13.68
N LEU A 194 -16.82 4.95 12.98
CA LEU A 194 -17.35 4.08 11.93
C LEU A 194 -18.41 3.10 12.45
N ALA A 195 -18.19 2.49 13.62
CA ALA A 195 -19.17 1.61 14.22
C ALA A 195 -20.48 2.35 14.50
N ILE A 196 -20.42 3.53 15.13
CA ILE A 196 -21.62 4.34 15.41
C ILE A 196 -22.35 4.69 14.11
N LEU A 197 -21.62 5.14 13.09
CA LEU A 197 -22.22 5.57 11.83
C LEU A 197 -22.87 4.42 11.05
N MET A 198 -22.40 3.18 11.20
CA MET A 198 -23.04 2.00 10.59
C MET A 198 -24.34 1.59 11.28
N TYR A 199 -24.53 1.93 12.55
CA TYR A 199 -25.75 1.61 13.32
C TYR A 199 -26.78 2.74 13.31
N LEU A 200 -26.44 3.92 12.79
CA LEU A 200 -27.30 5.10 12.68
C LEU A 200 -27.91 5.20 11.29
#